data_AF-R6DYP3-F1
#
_entry.id   AF-R6DYP3-F1
#
_cell.length_a   1.000
_cell.length_b   1.000
_cell.length_c   1.000
_cell.angle_alpha   90.00
_cell.angle_beta   90.00
_cell.angle_gamma   90.00
#
_symmetry.space_group_name_H-M   'P 1'
#
loop_
_entity.id
_entity.type
_entity.pdbx_description
1 polymer ?
#
loop_
_entity_poly.entity_id
_entity_poly.type
_entity_poly.pdbx_seq_one_letter_code
_entity_poly.pdbx_strand_id
1 'polypeptide(L)' 'MQYTLKELRARKNWTQQEAAERLGISMQTYNSWESDFGKVKIRAAAKVASLYGVKLDQIAFG' A
#
# COMPACT_ATOMS: atom_id res chain seq x y z
N MET A 1 -10.75 8.79 8.71
CA MET A 1 -9.29 8.97 8.59
C MET A 1 -8.78 8.00 7.55
N GLN A 2 -8.11 8.51 6.52
CA GLN A 2 -7.44 7.70 5.50
C GLN A 2 -5.92 7.75 5.75
N TYR A 3 -5.22 6.67 5.41
CA TYR A 3 -3.77 6.53 5.52
C TYR A 3 -3.18 6.36 4.13
N THR A 4 -2.06 7.03 3.88
CA THR A 4 -1.25 6.76 2.69
C THR A 4 -0.45 5.47 2.87
N LEU A 5 -0.09 4.83 1.75
CA LEU A 5 0.85 3.69 1.78
C LEU A 5 2.17 4.03 2.50
N LYS A 6 2.61 5.28 2.37
CA LYS A 6 3.83 5.78 2.99
C LYS A 6 3.73 5.79 4.51
N GLU A 7 2.60 6.22 5.05
CA GLU A 7 2.35 6.16 6.50
C GLU A 7 2.24 4.71 6.98
N LEU A 8 1.53 3.85 6.24
CA LEU A 8 1.36 2.44 6.60
C LEU A 8 2.71 1.71 6.69
N ARG A 9 3.60 1.90 5.71
CA ARG A 9 4.95 1.33 5.76
C ARG A 9 5.84 1.99 6.83
N ALA A 10 5.74 3.30 7.03
CA ALA A 10 6.52 4.01 8.04
C ALA A 10 6.19 3.52 9.46
N ARG A 11 4.90 3.25 9.75
CA ARG A 11 4.48 2.64 11.02
C ARG A 11 5.08 1.26 11.27
N LYS A 12 5.42 0.54 10.19
CA LYS A 12 6.08 -0.77 10.25
C LYS A 12 7.60 -0.68 10.11
N ASN A 13 8.16 0.52 9.95
CA ASN A 13 9.57 0.77 9.64
C ASN A 13 10.04 0.01 8.38
N TRP A 14 9.17 -0.10 7.37
CA TRP A 14 9.50 -0.76 6.11
C TRP A 14 9.93 0.24 5.03
N THR A 15 10.92 -0.18 4.25
CA THR A 15 11.25 0.45 2.97
C THR A 15 10.18 0.15 1.90
N GLN A 16 10.20 0.87 0.78
CA GLN A 16 9.32 0.59 -0.35
C GLN A 16 9.56 -0.82 -0.92
N GLN A 17 10.81 -1.26 -0.96
CA GLN A 17 11.19 -2.58 -1.44
C GLN A 17 10.61 -3.67 -0.52
N GLU A 18 10.82 -3.54 0.78
CA GLU A 18 10.30 -4.47 1.78
C GLU A 18 8.78 -4.61 1.78
N ALA A 19 8.06 -3.51 1.56
CA ALA A 19 6.62 -3.53 1.41
C ALA A 19 6.19 -4.21 0.10
N ALA A 20 6.91 -3.96 -0.99
CA ALA A 20 6.67 -4.60 -2.28
C ALA A 20 6.89 -6.12 -2.23
N GLU A 21 7.98 -6.57 -1.59
CA GLU A 21 8.30 -7.98 -1.39
C GLU A 21 7.19 -8.70 -0.60
N ARG A 22 6.70 -8.07 0.48
CA ARG A 22 5.58 -8.61 1.28
C ARG A 22 4.26 -8.67 0.51
N LEU A 23 4.06 -7.79 -0.46
CA LEU A 23 2.89 -7.79 -1.35
C LEU A 23 3.06 -8.71 -2.56
N GLY A 24 4.26 -9.23 -2.81
CA GLY A 24 4.60 -10.02 -3.98
C GLY A 24 4.55 -9.22 -5.28
N ILE A 25 4.96 -7.95 -5.24
CA ILE A 25 5.00 -7.04 -6.40
C ILE A 25 6.39 -6.42 -6.56
N SER A 26 6.65 -5.79 -7.71
CA SER A 26 7.87 -5.01 -7.90
C SER A 26 7.86 -3.74 -7.04
N MET A 27 9.05 -3.34 -6.57
CA MET A 27 9.26 -2.04 -5.90
C MET A 27 8.71 -0.88 -6.75
N GLN A 28 8.87 -0.94 -8.08
CA GLN A 28 8.36 0.10 -8.99
C GLN A 28 6.83 0.16 -8.97
N THR A 29 6.16 -1.00 -8.89
CA THR A 29 4.71 -1.08 -8.74
C THR A 29 4.27 -0.47 -7.41
N TYR A 30 4.96 -0.79 -6.32
CA TYR A 30 4.68 -0.20 -5.01
C TYR A 30 4.89 1.32 -5.00
N ASN A 31 5.97 1.81 -5.60
CA ASN A 31 6.25 3.23 -5.72
C ASN A 31 5.14 3.96 -6.49
N SER A 32 4.70 3.39 -7.63
CA SER A 32 3.56 3.92 -8.39
C SER A 32 2.28 3.97 -7.55
N TRP A 33 2.07 2.98 -6.68
CA TRP A 33 0.91 2.96 -5.79
C TRP A 33 1.00 4.05 -4.69
N GLU A 34 2.19 4.42 -4.23
CA GLU A 34 2.33 5.52 -3.26
C GLU A 34 2.02 6.89 -3.88
N SER A 35 2.18 7.03 -5.20
CA SER A 35 1.88 8.26 -5.93
C SER A 35 0.46 8.31 -6.50
N ASP A 36 -0.13 7.18 -6.91
CA ASP A 36 -1.47 7.12 -7.50
C ASP A 36 -2.14 5.79 -7.12
N PHE A 37 -2.69 5.75 -5.91
CA PHE A 37 -3.34 4.53 -5.39
C PHE A 37 -4.73 4.30 -6.00
N GLY A 38 -5.37 5.34 -6.55
CA GLY A 38 -6.71 5.27 -7.14
C GLY A 38 -6.84 4.32 -8.32
N LYS A 39 -5.74 4.04 -9.04
CA LYS A 39 -5.72 3.07 -10.17
C LYS A 39 -5.44 1.63 -9.75
N VAL A 40 -5.20 1.38 -8.47
CA VAL A 40 -4.88 0.04 -7.97
C VAL A 40 -6.12 -0.85 -8.02
N LYS A 41 -5.98 -2.02 -8.66
CA LYS A 41 -7.06 -3.01 -8.75
C LYS A 41 -7.53 -3.40 -7.34
N ILE A 42 -8.84 -3.56 -7.16
CA ILE A 42 -9.43 -3.90 -5.85
C ILE A 42 -8.80 -5.13 -5.17
N ARG A 43 -8.37 -6.13 -5.95
CA ARG A 43 -7.62 -7.30 -5.44
C ARG A 43 -6.29 -6.94 -4.80
N ALA A 44 -5.54 -6.03 -5.42
CA ALA A 44 -4.28 -5.55 -4.90
C ALA A 44 -4.49 -4.64 -3.67
N ALA A 45 -5.49 -3.76 -3.73
CA ALA A 45 -5.85 -2.93 -2.59
C ALA A 45 -6.28 -3.79 -1.38
N ALA A 46 -6.99 -4.91 -1.61
CA ALA A 46 -7.38 -5.84 -0.55
C ALA A 46 -6.16 -6.51 0.09
N LYS A 47 -5.14 -6.87 -0.70
CA LYS A 47 -3.87 -7.38 -0.17
C LYS A 47 -3.14 -6.36 0.70
N VAL A 48 -3.11 -5.10 0.27
CA VAL A 48 -2.54 -3.99 1.05
C VAL A 48 -3.28 -3.83 2.38
N ALA A 49 -4.61 -3.76 2.34
CA ALA A 49 -5.46 -3.67 3.51
C ALA A 49 -5.18 -4.81 4.50
N SER A 50 -5.09 -6.05 3.98
CA SER A 50 -4.76 -7.23 4.78
C SER A 50 -3.34 -7.19 5.36
N LEU A 51 -2.35 -6.75 4.58
CA LEU A 51 -0.96 -6.68 5.02
C LEU A 51 -0.77 -5.68 6.17
N TYR A 52 -1.45 -4.53 6.09
CA TYR A 52 -1.33 -3.47 7.08
C TYR A 52 -2.39 -3.55 8.19
N GLY A 53 -3.34 -4.49 8.11
CA GLY A 53 -4.41 -4.65 9.10
C GLY A 53 -5.38 -3.48 9.14
N VAL A 54 -5.61 -2.82 8.00
CA VAL A 54 -6.52 -1.69 7.85
C VAL A 54 -7.68 -2.06 6.93
N LYS A 55 -8.77 -1.30 6.98
CA LYS A 55 -9.86 -1.46 6.01
C LYS A 55 -9.48 -0.80 4.67
N LEU A 56 -10.02 -1.32 3.57
CA LEU A 56 -9.86 -0.74 2.23
C LEU A 56 -10.23 0.76 2.17
N ASP A 57 -11.35 1.12 2.80
CA ASP A 57 -11.84 2.51 2.91
C ASP A 57 -10.89 3.45 3.69
N GLN A 58 -10.00 2.88 4.49
CA GLN A 58 -8.99 3.64 5.24
C GLN A 58 -7.71 3.87 4.44
N ILE A 59 -7.60 3.40 3.20
CA ILE A 59 -6.44 3.69 2.35
C ILE A 59 -6.77 4.91 1.49
N ALA A 60 -5.89 5.92 1.49
CA ALA A 60 -6.06 7.09 0.64
C ALA A 60 -5.88 6.71 -0.84
N PHE A 61 -6.86 7.03 -1.67
CA PHE A 61 -6.85 6.78 -3.12
C PHE A 61 -6.42 8.00 -3.94
N GLY A 62 -6.00 9.08 -3.27
CA GLY A 62 -5.76 10.41 -3.85
C GLY A 62 -4.32 10.68 -4.21
#